data_AF-A0A540VNV9-F1
#
_entry.id   AF-A0A540VNV9-F1
#
_cell.length_a   1.000
_cell.length_b   1.000
_cell.length_c   1.000
_cell.angle_alpha   90.00
_cell.angle_beta   90.00
_cell.angle_gamma   90.00
#
_symmetry.space_group_name_H-M   'P 1'
#
loop_
_entity.id
_entity.type
_entity.pdbx_description
1 polymer ?
#
loop_
_entity_poly.entity_id
_entity_poly.type
_entity_poly.pdbx_seq_one_letter_code
_entity_poly.pdbx_strand_id
1 'polypeptide(L)'
;MGADGKQQIEAMARLAGDQWKPDTLAGFQIGDCVRLPNLDCPLEVIDLCPPSLLVLRAPSGHELRAGWRAVTRVRTRAEIASGDRR
;
A
#
# COMPACT_ATOMS: atom_id res chain seq x y z
N MET A 1 -16.34 -14.25 45.24
CA MET A 1 -15.96 -15.17 44.14
C MET A 1 -16.96 -14.97 43.00
N GLY A 2 -16.69 -14.40 41.84
CA GLY A 2 -15.55 -13.72 41.25
C GLY A 2 -16.06 -13.22 39.89
N ALA A 3 -16.30 -11.92 39.75
CA ALA A 3 -16.92 -11.33 38.55
C ALA A 3 -15.98 -10.32 37.84
N ASP A 4 -14.69 -10.32 38.19
CA ASP A 4 -13.74 -9.30 37.77
C ASP A 4 -12.80 -9.76 36.63
N GLY A 5 -12.76 -11.07 36.34
CA GLY A 5 -11.80 -11.62 35.37
C GLY A 5 -12.23 -11.55 33.90
N LYS A 6 -13.54 -11.43 33.61
CA LYS A 6 -14.06 -11.50 32.23
C LYS A 6 -14.05 -10.15 31.51
N GLN A 7 -14.20 -9.06 32.28
CA GLN A 7 -14.28 -7.71 31.72
C GLN A 7 -12.91 -7.17 31.23
N GLN A 8 -11.81 -7.72 31.75
CA GLN A 8 -10.46 -7.26 31.35
C GLN A 8 -9.98 -7.86 30.01
N ILE A 9 -10.52 -9.02 29.61
CA ILE A 9 -10.10 -9.70 28.38
C ILE A 9 -10.72 -9.03 27.14
N GLU A 10 -11.98 -8.59 27.23
CA GLU A 10 -12.65 -7.86 26.14
C GLU A 10 -12.09 -6.45 25.90
N ALA A 11 -11.51 -5.82 26.93
CA ALA A 11 -10.88 -4.50 26.80
C ALA A 11 -9.54 -4.56 26.04
N MET A 12 -8.78 -5.65 26.15
CA MET A 12 -7.51 -5.79 25.39
C MET A 12 -7.73 -6.07 23.90
N ALA A 13 -8.82 -6.73 23.52
CA ALA A 13 -9.14 -6.99 22.11
C ALA A 13 -9.54 -5.72 21.33
N ARG A 14 -10.07 -4.70 22.02
CA ARG A 14 -10.49 -3.43 21.42
C ARG A 14 -9.33 -2.47 21.12
N LEU A 15 -8.20 -2.62 21.80
CA LEU A 15 -6.99 -1.83 21.55
C LEU A 15 -6.12 -2.39 20.40
N ALA A 16 -6.34 -3.64 20.00
CA ALA A 16 -5.62 -4.29 18.90
C ALA A 16 -6.30 -4.13 17.53
N GLY A 17 -7.55 -3.66 17.49
CA GLY A 17 -8.33 -3.52 16.25
C GLY A 17 -8.24 -2.16 15.54
N ASP A 18 -7.62 -1.14 16.17
CA ASP A 18 -7.81 0.26 15.77
C ASP A 18 -6.77 0.83 14.78
N GLN A 19 -5.82 0.04 14.25
CA GLN A 19 -4.75 0.67 13.45
C GLN A 19 -4.28 -0.06 12.20
N TRP A 20 -4.96 -1.13 11.77
CA TRP A 20 -4.73 -1.65 10.43
C TRP A 20 -5.73 -1.02 9.46
N LYS A 21 -5.33 0.06 8.79
CA LYS A 21 -6.05 0.58 7.61
C LYS A 21 -5.47 -0.09 6.36
N PRO A 22 -6.13 -1.12 5.80
CA PRO A 22 -5.64 -1.76 4.57
C PRO A 22 -5.60 -0.76 3.40
N ASP A 23 -6.29 0.37 3.52
CA ASP A 23 -6.35 1.48 2.57
C ASP A 23 -5.01 2.24 2.43
N THR A 24 -4.07 2.04 3.36
CA THR A 24 -2.78 2.74 3.35
C THR A 24 -1.61 1.83 3.75
N LEU A 25 -0.71 1.55 2.81
CA LEU A 25 0.55 0.84 3.07
C LEU A 25 1.73 1.78 2.84
N ALA A 26 2.54 2.08 3.87
CA ALA A 26 3.70 2.99 3.76
C ALA A 26 3.37 4.36 3.10
N GLY A 27 2.14 4.83 3.24
CA GLY A 27 1.63 6.06 2.63
C GLY A 27 1.08 5.92 1.21
N PHE A 28 1.19 4.74 0.58
CA PHE A 28 0.54 4.42 -0.70
C PHE A 28 -0.93 4.05 -0.49
N GLN A 29 -1.78 4.47 -1.40
CA GLN A 29 -3.22 4.20 -1.43
C GLN A 29 -3.60 3.53 -2.74
N ILE A 30 -4.73 2.84 -2.77
CA ILE A 30 -5.32 2.35 -4.02
C ILE A 30 -5.64 3.54 -4.92
N GLY A 31 -5.30 3.44 -6.20
CA GLY A 31 -5.37 4.51 -7.19
C GLY A 31 -4.10 5.36 -7.31
N ASP A 32 -3.09 5.15 -6.47
CA ASP A 32 -1.80 5.83 -6.63
C ASP A 32 -1.06 5.37 -7.89
N CYS A 33 -0.44 6.32 -8.59
CA CYS A 33 0.49 6.03 -9.66
C CYS A 33 1.91 5.85 -9.08
N VAL A 34 2.53 4.72 -9.38
CA VAL A 34 3.89 4.38 -8.96
C VAL A 34 4.72 3.91 -10.14
N ARG A 35 6.05 3.93 -9.99
CA ARG A 35 6.99 3.41 -10.97
C ARG A 35 7.95 2.45 -10.31
N LEU A 36 8.31 1.39 -11.03
CA LEU A 36 9.40 0.50 -10.63
C LEU A 36 10.69 0.95 -11.33
N PRO A 37 11.86 0.85 -10.69
CA PRO A 37 13.13 1.24 -11.30
C PRO A 37 13.47 0.40 -12.54
N ASN A 38 12.96 -0.82 -12.62
CA ASN A 38 13.16 -1.73 -13.75
C ASN A 38 12.05 -1.62 -14.81
N LEU A 39 11.07 -0.74 -14.63
CA LEU A 39 9.92 -0.62 -15.52
C LEU A 39 9.67 0.86 -15.86
N ASP A 40 9.87 1.21 -17.12
CA ASP A 40 9.72 2.59 -17.58
C ASP A 40 8.24 3.05 -17.64
N CYS A 41 7.28 2.17 -17.34
CA CYS A 41 5.85 2.46 -17.40
C CYS A 41 5.26 2.89 -16.03
N PRO A 42 4.29 3.82 -16.01
CA PRO A 42 3.45 4.02 -14.82
C PRO A 42 2.69 2.74 -14.49
N LEU A 43 2.54 2.48 -13.21
CA LEU A 43 1.70 1.44 -12.68
C LEU A 43 0.70 2.06 -11.69
N GLU A 44 -0.53 1.57 -11.69
CA GLU A 44 -1.56 1.97 -10.74
C GLU A 44 -1.62 0.98 -9.58
N VAL A 45 -1.62 1.46 -8.34
CA VAL A 45 -1.85 0.61 -7.17
C VAL A 45 -3.32 0.21 -7.17
N ILE A 46 -3.60 -1.07 -7.39
CA ILE A 46 -4.99 -1.59 -7.39
C ILE A 46 -5.34 -2.31 -6.10
N ASP A 47 -4.33 -2.78 -5.35
CA ASP A 47 -4.55 -3.49 -4.08
C ASP A 47 -3.29 -3.40 -3.18
N LEU A 48 -3.49 -3.56 -1.87
CA LEU A 48 -2.45 -3.44 -0.85
C LEU A 48 -2.38 -4.75 -0.07
N CYS A 49 -1.34 -5.55 -0.34
CA CYS A 49 -1.18 -6.87 0.24
C CYS A 49 -0.19 -6.85 1.44
N PRO A 50 -0.67 -7.14 2.66
CA PRO A 50 0.18 -7.23 3.84
C PRO A 50 1.30 -8.28 3.71
N PRO A 51 2.46 -8.09 4.38
CA PRO A 51 2.84 -6.95 5.23
C PRO A 51 3.57 -5.83 4.47
N SER A 52 3.88 -6.00 3.18
CA SER A 52 4.75 -5.05 2.45
C SER A 52 4.61 -5.08 0.92
N LEU A 53 3.57 -5.69 0.38
CA LEU A 53 3.39 -5.84 -1.07
C LEU A 53 2.30 -4.90 -1.58
N LEU A 54 2.56 -4.29 -2.73
CA LEU A 54 1.60 -3.55 -3.52
C LEU A 54 1.24 -4.40 -4.74
N VAL A 55 -0.05 -4.48 -5.04
CA VAL A 55 -0.53 -5.02 -6.31
C VAL A 55 -0.72 -3.85 -7.25
N LEU A 56 -0.03 -3.93 -8.37
CA LEU A 56 0.12 -2.87 -9.34
C LEU A 56 -0.47 -3.33 -10.67
N ARG A 57 -1.21 -2.46 -11.35
CA ARG A 57 -1.71 -2.70 -12.70
C ARG A 57 -0.95 -1.82 -13.69
N ALA A 58 -0.40 -2.47 -14.71
CA ALA A 58 0.18 -1.80 -15.85
C ALA A 58 -0.91 -1.31 -16.81
N PRO A 59 -0.65 -0.26 -17.62
CA PRO A 59 -1.60 0.22 -18.63
C PRO A 59 -1.91 -0.82 -19.71
N SER A 60 -1.05 -1.82 -19.88
CA SER A 60 -1.27 -2.98 -20.73
C SER A 60 -2.30 -3.98 -20.15
N GLY A 61 -2.80 -3.75 -18.93
CA GLY A 61 -3.72 -4.64 -18.22
C GLY A 61 -3.03 -5.73 -17.40
N HIS A 62 -1.70 -5.83 -17.44
CA HIS A 62 -0.95 -6.80 -16.66
C HIS A 62 -0.85 -6.40 -15.19
N GLU A 63 -1.02 -7.38 -14.30
CA GLU A 63 -0.94 -7.21 -12.86
C GLU A 63 0.42 -7.69 -12.34
N LEU A 64 1.01 -6.91 -11.44
CA LEU A 64 2.35 -7.08 -10.91
C LEU A 64 2.30 -6.95 -9.40
N ARG A 65 3.14 -7.69 -8.70
CA ARG A 65 3.26 -7.58 -7.24
C ARG A 65 4.67 -7.11 -6.92
N ALA A 66 4.78 -6.01 -6.20
CA ALA A 66 6.08 -5.44 -5.85
C ALA A 66 6.08 -4.95 -4.41
N GLY A 67 7.25 -5.01 -3.76
CA GLY A 67 7.42 -4.42 -2.45
C GLY A 67 7.27 -2.90 -2.49
N TRP A 68 6.63 -2.30 -1.49
CA TRP A 68 6.48 -0.84 -1.42
C TRP A 68 7.83 -0.09 -1.43
N ARG A 69 8.91 -0.75 -0.97
CA ARG A 69 10.28 -0.20 -1.01
C ARG A 69 10.89 -0.18 -2.40
N ALA A 70 10.42 -1.03 -3.30
CA ALA A 70 10.92 -1.12 -4.67
C ALA A 70 10.19 -0.15 -5.61
N VAL A 71 9.03 0.38 -5.20
CA VAL A 71 8.30 1.37 -5.99
C VAL A 71 8.66 2.79 -5.55
N THR A 72 8.64 3.71 -6.50
CA THR A 72 8.68 5.14 -6.22
C THR A 72 7.32 5.74 -6.55
N ARG A 73 6.75 6.52 -5.63
CA ARG A 73 5.47 7.21 -5.84
C ARG A 73 5.67 8.32 -6.86
N VAL A 74 4.86 8.31 -7.92
CA VAL A 74 4.92 9.35 -8.93
C VAL A 74 3.75 10.30 -8.69
N ARG A 75 4.06 11.54 -8.31
CA ARG A 75 3.04 12.52 -7.89
C ARG A 75 2.05 12.87 -9.01
N THR A 76 2.46 12.80 -10.27
CA THR A 76 1.58 13.09 -11.42
C THR A 76 2.06 12.39 -12.70
N ARG A 77 1.10 12.07 -13.59
CA ARG A 77 1.35 11.57 -14.96
C ARG A 77 2.25 12.49 -15.80
N ALA A 78 2.33 13.79 -15.46
CA ALA A 78 3.16 14.78 -16.14
C ALA A 78 4.67 14.66 -15.82
N GLU A 79 5.03 14.23 -14.60
CA GLU A 79 6.43 14.01 -14.22
C GLU A 79 7.05 12.81 -14.95
N ILE A 80 6.23 11.83 -15.35
CA ILE A 80 6.64 10.62 -16.08
C ILE A 80 7.14 10.96 -17.49
N ALA A 81 6.52 11.96 -18.13
CA ALA A 81 6.95 12.43 -19.44
C ALA A 81 8.21 13.32 -19.36
N SER A 82 8.61 13.76 -18.16
CA SER A 82 9.61 14.83 -17.98
C SER A 82 10.90 14.40 -17.26
N GLY A 83 10.99 13.20 -16.70
CA GLY A 83 12.24 12.67 -16.14
C GLY A 83 12.74 11.50 -17.01
N ASP A 84 13.84 11.58 -17.76
CA ASP A 84 15.13 12.10 -17.34
C ASP A 84 16.00 12.41 -18.58
N ARG A 85 16.43 13.67 -18.70
CA ARG A 85 17.55 14.09 -19.55
C ARG A 85 18.55 14.72 -18.59
N ARG A 86 19.37 13.90 -17.91
CA ARG A 86 20.55 14.39 -17.20
C ARG A 86 21.73 13.43 -17.26
#